data_AF-A0A1L3ZU49-F1
#
_entry.id   AF-A0A1L3ZU49-F1
#
_cell.length_a   1.000
_cell.length_b   1.000
_cell.length_c   1.000
_cell.angle_alpha   90.00
_cell.angle_beta   90.00
_cell.angle_gamma   90.00
#
_symmetry.space_group_name_H-M   'P 1'
#
loop_
_entity.id
_entity.type
_entity.pdbx_description
1 polymer ?
#
loop_
_entity_poly.entity_id
_entity_poly.type
_entity_poly.pdbx_seq_one_letter_code
_entity_poly.pdbx_strand_id
1 'polypeptide(L)'
;MKHYGLSDDPQTRRITRPLSGSVRLSIEGVEQLTGWSLEPGGWISFAAAPAEGQEVRAGFRFDVPVRFAEDRLQLSLAAFRAGEIPNVTLVEIRED
;
A
#
# COMPACT_ATOMS: atom_id res chain seq x y z
N MET A 1 -0.22 1.38 -10.89
CA MET A 1 0.97 0.66 -10.39
C MET A 1 2.00 1.67 -9.90
N LYS A 2 2.88 1.30 -8.97
CA LYS A 2 4.03 2.12 -8.58
C LYS A 2 5.32 1.52 -9.14
N HIS A 3 6.13 2.37 -9.77
CA HIS A 3 7.41 1.98 -10.36
C HIS A 3 8.55 2.45 -9.46
N TYR A 4 9.49 1.55 -9.17
CA TYR A 4 10.66 1.81 -8.34
C TYR A 4 11.94 1.54 -9.13
N GLY A 5 12.88 2.47 -9.04
CA GLY A 5 14.09 2.47 -9.86
C GLY A 5 13.98 3.38 -11.08
N LEU A 6 15.12 3.76 -11.61
CA LEU A 6 15.28 4.60 -12.80
C LEU A 6 15.81 3.81 -14.00
N SER A 7 15.87 2.48 -13.90
CA SER A 7 16.32 1.58 -14.96
C SER A 7 15.27 1.41 -16.05
N ASP A 8 15.70 0.89 -17.21
CA ASP A 8 14.82 0.55 -18.34
C ASP A 8 13.81 -0.55 -18.00
N ASP A 9 14.07 -1.33 -16.94
CA ASP A 9 13.13 -2.28 -16.34
C ASP A 9 12.95 -1.97 -14.85
N PRO A 10 12.04 -1.03 -14.48
CA PRO A 10 11.81 -0.67 -13.09
C PRO A 10 10.93 -1.72 -12.40
N GLN A 11 11.20 -1.96 -11.12
CA GLN A 11 10.34 -2.84 -10.32
C GLN A 11 8.94 -2.22 -10.26
N THR A 12 7.97 -2.93 -10.82
CA THR A 12 6.57 -2.52 -10.82
C THR A 12 5.82 -3.22 -9.70
N ARG A 13 5.03 -2.45 -8.94
CA ARG A 13 4.27 -2.94 -7.78
C ARG A 13 2.81 -2.51 -7.85
N ARG A 14 1.91 -3.47 -7.65
CA ARG A 14 0.51 -3.23 -7.32
C ARG A 14 0.38 -2.88 -5.84
N ILE A 15 -0.41 -1.85 -5.53
CA ILE A 15 -0.66 -1.42 -4.15
C ILE A 15 -2.10 -1.80 -3.79
N THR A 16 -2.25 -2.74 -2.86
CA THR A 16 -3.56 -3.33 -2.50
C THR A 16 -4.14 -2.78 -1.19
N ARG A 17 -3.31 -2.18 -0.33
CA ARG A 17 -3.71 -1.56 0.95
C ARG A 17 -3.33 -0.08 1.05
N PRO A 18 -3.85 0.80 0.19
CA PRO A 18 -3.73 2.24 0.43
C PRO A 18 -4.51 2.62 1.69
N LEU A 19 -3.93 3.51 2.49
CA LEU A 19 -4.59 4.07 3.66
C LEU A 19 -5.63 5.09 3.18
N SER A 20 -6.92 4.74 3.32
CA SER A 20 -8.05 5.50 2.78
C SER A 20 -8.00 6.99 3.09
N GLY A 21 -7.75 7.38 4.34
CA GLY A 21 -7.68 8.79 4.75
C GLY A 21 -6.49 9.59 4.21
N SER A 22 -5.57 8.95 3.48
CA SER A 22 -4.39 9.60 2.91
C SER A 22 -4.44 9.78 1.40
N VAL A 23 -5.47 9.25 0.74
CA VAL A 23 -5.59 9.28 -0.72
C VAL A 23 -5.89 10.69 -1.19
N ARG A 24 -5.04 11.19 -2.08
CA ARG A 24 -5.19 12.45 -2.83
C ARG A 24 -5.23 12.09 -4.30
N LEU A 25 -6.28 12.52 -4.99
CA LEU A 25 -6.47 12.22 -6.40
C LEU A 25 -6.54 13.50 -7.21
N SER A 26 -5.93 13.52 -8.39
CA SER A 26 -6.10 14.60 -9.35
C SER A 26 -6.35 14.06 -10.76
N ILE A 27 -7.11 14.84 -11.52
CA ILE A 27 -7.36 14.66 -12.95
C ILE A 27 -6.87 15.94 -13.62
N GLU A 28 -5.97 15.85 -14.59
CA GLU A 28 -5.36 17.03 -15.25
C GLU A 28 -4.77 18.04 -14.24
N GLY A 29 -4.16 17.53 -13.16
CA GLY A 29 -3.59 18.35 -12.10
C GLY A 29 -4.61 18.99 -11.15
N VAL A 30 -5.91 18.86 -11.38
CA VAL A 30 -6.96 19.38 -10.50
C VAL A 30 -7.36 18.33 -9.46
N GLU A 31 -7.24 18.68 -8.17
CA GLU A 31 -7.60 17.78 -7.07
C GLU A 31 -9.11 17.44 -7.08
N GLN A 32 -9.41 16.15 -6.94
CA GLN A 32 -10.78 15.63 -6.86
C GLN A 32 -11.09 15.27 -5.41
N LEU A 33 -11.95 16.06 -4.77
CA LEU A 33 -12.35 15.84 -3.38
C LEU A 33 -13.50 14.83 -3.23
N THR A 34 -14.27 14.62 -4.31
CA THR A 34 -15.45 13.74 -4.35
C THR A 34 -15.57 13.10 -5.74
N GLY A 35 -16.61 12.29 -5.97
CA GLY A 35 -16.85 11.66 -7.27
C GLY A 35 -16.02 10.39 -7.53
N TRP A 36 -15.35 9.89 -6.50
CA TRP A 36 -14.62 8.62 -6.52
C TRP A 36 -14.72 7.93 -5.16
N SER A 37 -14.49 6.61 -5.15
CA SER A 37 -14.40 5.77 -3.95
C SER A 37 -13.14 4.91 -4.00
N LEU A 38 -12.67 4.51 -2.82
CA LEU A 38 -11.62 3.50 -2.69
C LEU A 38 -12.27 2.16 -2.36
N GLU A 39 -12.20 1.24 -3.30
CA GLU A 39 -12.74 -0.10 -3.20
C GLU A 39 -11.70 -1.10 -2.62
N PRO A 40 -12.14 -2.28 -2.14
CA PRO A 40 -11.23 -3.32 -1.67
C PRO A 40 -10.13 -3.67 -2.67
N GLY A 41 -8.93 -3.96 -2.18
CA GLY A 41 -7.77 -4.24 -3.05
C GLY A 41 -7.14 -2.99 -3.67
N GLY A 42 -7.51 -1.80 -3.20
CA GLY A 42 -6.85 -0.54 -3.57
C GLY A 42 -7.33 0.06 -4.89
N TRP A 43 -8.48 -0.37 -5.40
CA TRP A 43 -9.04 0.16 -6.63
C TRP A 43 -9.70 1.52 -6.39
N ILE A 44 -9.34 2.50 -7.20
CA ILE A 44 -10.06 3.78 -7.23
C ILE A 44 -11.17 3.65 -8.28
N SER A 45 -12.41 3.75 -7.84
CA SER A 45 -13.58 3.75 -8.71
C SER A 45 -14.10 5.18 -8.87
N PHE A 46 -14.40 5.58 -10.10
CA PHE A 46 -14.96 6.90 -10.39
C PHE A 46 -16.47 6.78 -10.61
N ALA A 47 -17.25 7.70 -10.03
CA ALA A 47 -18.68 7.78 -10.26
C ALA A 47 -19.01 8.19 -11.72
N ALA A 48 -18.16 9.01 -12.32
CA ALA A 48 -18.16 9.34 -13.74
C ALA A 48 -16.75 9.15 -14.30
N ALA A 49 -16.63 8.45 -15.42
CA ALA A 49 -15.32 8.20 -16.03
C ALA A 49 -14.64 9.52 -16.43
N PRO A 50 -13.33 9.68 -16.16
CA PRO A 50 -12.54 10.75 -16.75
C PRO A 50 -12.64 10.71 -18.28
N ALA A 51 -12.54 11.87 -18.92
CA ALA A 51 -12.54 11.92 -20.37
C ALA A 51 -11.28 11.23 -20.94
N GLU A 52 -11.40 10.74 -22.18
CA GLU A 52 -10.29 10.08 -22.85
C GLU A 52 -9.07 11.00 -22.94
N GLY A 53 -7.89 10.45 -22.65
CA GLY A 53 -6.62 11.18 -22.65
C GLY A 53 -6.34 12.01 -21.39
N GLN A 54 -7.29 12.12 -20.44
CA GLN A 54 -7.03 12.82 -19.18
C GLN A 54 -6.10 12.01 -18.26
N GLU A 55 -5.03 12.64 -17.80
CA GLU A 55 -4.10 12.07 -16.86
C GLU A 55 -4.71 12.00 -15.46
N VAL A 56 -4.75 10.79 -14.90
CA VAL A 56 -5.15 10.52 -13.52
C VAL A 56 -3.91 10.28 -12.66
N ARG A 57 -3.80 11.02 -11.56
CA ARG A 57 -2.74 10.83 -10.56
C ARG A 57 -3.34 10.55 -9.19
N ALA A 58 -2.71 9.65 -8.46
CA ALA A 58 -3.07 9.35 -7.08
C ALA A 58 -1.82 9.31 -6.20
N GLY A 59 -1.86 10.03 -5.09
CA GLY A 59 -0.86 10.00 -4.02
C GLY A 59 -1.49 9.46 -2.75
N PHE A 60 -0.80 8.57 -2.04
CA PHE A 60 -1.31 7.95 -0.82
C PHE A 60 -0.18 7.33 0.00
N ARG A 61 -0.45 7.12 1.29
CA ARG A 61 0.28 6.17 2.13
C ARG A 61 -0.33 4.78 1.93
N PHE A 62 0.47 3.74 2.13
CA PHE A 62 0.01 2.37 1.97
C PHE A 62 0.77 1.43 2.89
N ASP A 63 0.12 0.31 3.20
CA ASP A 63 0.71 -0.80 3.92
C ASP A 63 1.13 -1.90 2.95
N VAL A 64 2.14 -2.67 3.35
CA VAL A 64 2.60 -3.86 2.63
C VAL A 64 2.17 -5.08 3.44
N PRO A 65 1.33 -5.98 2.89
CA PRO A 65 1.03 -7.24 3.55
C PRO A 65 2.28 -8.05 3.81
N VAL A 66 2.39 -8.54 5.04
CA VAL A 66 3.48 -9.39 5.49
C VAL A 66 2.92 -10.53 6.33
N ARG A 67 3.69 -11.62 6.42
CA ARG A 67 3.54 -12.64 7.45
C ARG A 67 4.87 -12.84 8.17
N PHE A 68 4.84 -13.49 9.33
CA PHE A 68 6.06 -13.99 9.93
C PHE A 68 6.76 -14.97 8.99
N ALA A 69 8.07 -14.83 8.89
CA ALA A 69 8.90 -15.75 8.11
C ALA A 69 8.88 -17.17 8.71
N GLU A 70 8.72 -17.23 10.03
CA GLU A 70 8.78 -18.43 10.85
C GLU A 70 7.43 -18.71 11.52
N ASP A 71 7.12 -19.99 11.73
CA ASP A 71 5.86 -20.42 12.35
C ASP A 71 5.85 -20.28 13.89
N ARG A 72 7.01 -19.97 14.49
CA ARG A 72 7.18 -19.81 15.94
C ARG A 72 7.99 -18.55 16.23
N LEU A 73 7.55 -17.79 17.22
CA LEU A 73 8.28 -16.64 17.75
C LEU A 73 8.97 -17.05 19.05
N GLN A 74 10.28 -16.80 19.16
CA GLN A 74 11.00 -16.97 20.41
C GLN A 74 10.82 -15.74 21.29
N LEU A 75 10.31 -15.95 22.49
CA LEU A 75 10.10 -14.94 23.52
C LEU A 75 11.02 -15.27 24.69
N SER A 76 11.86 -14.33 25.10
CA SER A 76 12.58 -14.43 26.38
C SER A 76 11.90 -13.52 27.40
N LEU A 77 11.68 -14.05 28.60
CA LEU A 77 11.25 -13.23 29.74
C LEU A 77 12.50 -12.79 30.48
N ALA A 78 13.00 -11.60 30.18
CA ALA A 78 14.21 -11.07 30.80
C ALA A 78 14.00 -10.69 32.28
N ALA A 79 12.77 -10.31 32.67
CA ALA A 79 12.34 -10.08 34.05
C ALA A 79 10.80 -10.14 34.17
N PHE A 80 10.25 -10.11 35.39
CA PHE A 80 8.80 -10.06 35.61
C PHE A 80 8.19 -8.87 34.85
N ARG A 81 7.36 -9.16 33.84
CA ARG A 81 6.72 -8.21 32.90
C ARG A 81 7.64 -7.50 31.88
N ALA A 82 8.88 -7.97 31.68
CA ALA A 82 9.75 -7.52 30.59
C ALA A 82 9.99 -8.70 29.63
N GLY A 83 9.10 -8.85 28.65
CA GLY A 83 9.28 -9.79 27.55
C GLY A 83 9.99 -9.10 26.39
N GLU A 84 11.00 -9.77 25.83
CA GLU A 84 11.72 -9.32 24.65
C GLU A 84 11.51 -10.31 23.51
N ILE A 85 11.30 -9.78 22.29
CA ILE A 85 11.40 -10.54 21.05
C ILE A 85 12.63 -10.01 20.31
N PRO A 86 13.76 -10.72 20.37
CA PRO A 86 15.02 -10.19 19.84
C PRO A 86 15.01 -10.05 18.31
N ASN A 87 14.21 -10.86 17.61
CA ASN A 87 14.08 -10.81 16.17
C ASN A 87 12.65 -11.16 15.74
N VAL A 88 12.07 -10.34 14.85
CA VAL A 88 10.81 -10.60 14.17
C VAL A 88 11.06 -10.51 12.66
N THR A 89 11.38 -11.64 12.04
CA THR A 89 11.60 -11.68 10.60
C THR A 89 10.25 -11.77 9.87
N LEU A 90 10.06 -10.89 8.89
CA LEU A 90 8.83 -10.76 8.11
C LEU A 90 9.11 -11.04 6.64
N VAL A 91 8.17 -11.70 5.97
CA VAL A 91 8.17 -11.86 4.52
C VAL A 91 6.94 -11.18 3.93
N GLU A 92 7.15 -10.42 2.86
CA GLU A 92 6.05 -9.82 2.10
C GLU A 92 5.21 -10.89 1.42
N ILE A 93 3.88 -10.70 1.46
CA ILE A 93 2.93 -11.47 0.67
C ILE A 93 2.56 -10.65 -0.56
N ARG A 94 2.74 -11.23 -1.75
CA ARG A 94 2.26 -10.62 -2.99
C ARG A 94 0.80 -11.02 -3.18
N GLU A 95 -0.06 -10.02 -3.32
CA GLU A 95 -1.47 -10.18 -3.60
C GLU A 95 -1.74 -9.76 -5.04
N ASP A 96 -2.60 -10.50 -5.73
CA ASP A 96 -3.00 -10.25 -7.12
C ASP A 96 -4.00 -9.09 -7.25
#